data_AF-A0A178CWE7-F1
#
_entry.id   AF-A0A178CWE7-F1
#
_cell.length_a   1.000
_cell.length_b   1.000
_cell.length_c   1.000
_cell.angle_alpha   90.00
_cell.angle_beta   90.00
_cell.angle_gamma   90.00
#
_symmetry.space_group_name_H-M   'P 1'
#
loop_
_entity.id
_entity.type
_entity.pdbx_description
1 polymer ?
#
loop_
_entity_poly.entity_id
_entity_poly.type
_entity_poly.pdbx_seq_one_letter_code
_entity_poly.pdbx_strand_id
1 'polypeptide(L)'
;MNSSGNSSTPQIRWGIIGNALFEGLLSISGEGYREVYCDPDVDVAYIGTIHTFHEENCLDAIAAGKNVVCEKPFTINSKEAREVIEAAKARNVFLMEAMWTRFTPLVHSLRKKLFEEKVIGDIQRTFCDFGLDMNISSLGPESRLKNPNLGAGCLLDIRIYSLTWGLLTLDPKLGDQRETPIVVSIQSLSDRVDHSTSILLKYYPSGRHGILTATTLAKSGREFCRIEGSQGHVIVEGRVASAPESFTVSPKNTTSSAVGDAKAERAQNDHQRYTFEKLGRGFYWEADAVAIDIAAGRTQSQVMPLSETLKTHEIMDEVRRQGGVQYPQDQ
;
A
#
# COMPACT_ATOMS: atom_id res chain seq x y z
N MET A 1 4.86 31.13 40.36
CA MET A 1 3.75 30.21 40.04
C MET A 1 4.05 29.61 38.69
N ASN A 2 4.59 28.38 38.67
CA ASN A 2 4.89 27.67 37.44
C ASN A 2 3.60 27.06 36.91
N SER A 3 3.04 27.63 35.83
CA SER A 3 2.01 26.97 35.04
C SER A 3 2.68 25.95 34.14
N SER A 4 2.80 24.72 34.62
CA SER A 4 3.07 23.55 33.78
C SER A 4 1.87 23.36 32.85
N GLY A 5 2.01 23.85 31.61
CA GLY A 5 1.09 23.54 30.54
C GLY A 5 1.09 22.03 30.32
N ASN A 6 -0.03 21.38 30.64
CA ASN A 6 -0.23 19.97 30.40
C ASN A 6 -0.42 19.79 28.88
N SER A 7 0.67 19.66 28.12
CA SER A 7 0.59 19.20 26.73
C SER A 7 0.32 17.70 26.76
N SER A 8 -0.93 17.32 27.04
CA SER A 8 -1.34 15.92 26.90
C SER A 8 -1.20 15.56 25.43
N THR A 9 -0.23 14.69 25.11
CA THR A 9 -0.17 14.03 23.81
C THR A 9 -1.56 13.44 23.53
N PRO A 10 -2.16 13.70 22.36
CA PRO A 10 -3.47 13.15 22.03
C PRO A 10 -3.43 11.63 22.17
N GLN A 11 -4.23 11.08 23.07
CA GLN A 11 -4.28 9.65 23.31
C GLN A 11 -5.47 9.10 22.53
N ILE A 12 -5.21 8.36 21.45
CA ILE A 12 -6.26 7.68 20.68
C ILE A 12 -6.52 6.30 21.25
N ARG A 13 -7.79 5.97 21.45
CA ARG A 13 -8.24 4.66 21.90
C ARG A 13 -8.75 3.84 20.71
N TRP A 14 -8.16 2.66 20.53
CA TRP A 14 -8.38 1.81 19.37
C TRP A 14 -9.30 0.64 19.72
N GLY A 15 -10.29 0.39 18.86
CA GLY A 15 -11.05 -0.86 18.82
C GLY A 15 -10.63 -1.67 17.60
N ILE A 16 -10.26 -2.94 17.78
CA ILE A 16 -9.81 -3.81 16.66
C ILE A 16 -10.95 -4.76 16.28
N ILE A 17 -11.20 -4.86 14.98
CA ILE A 17 -12.25 -5.66 14.38
C ILE A 17 -11.63 -6.65 13.41
N GLY A 18 -11.91 -7.93 13.59
CA GLY A 18 -11.27 -9.00 12.83
C GLY A 18 -9.87 -9.36 13.32
N ASN A 19 -9.31 -10.42 12.75
CA ASN A 19 -8.02 -10.98 13.13
C ASN A 19 -7.23 -11.48 11.91
N ALA A 20 -7.23 -10.76 10.79
CA ALA A 20 -6.61 -11.22 9.54
C ALA A 20 -5.10 -11.53 9.64
N LEU A 21 -4.43 -11.06 10.69
CA LEU A 21 -3.00 -11.32 10.95
C LEU A 21 -2.71 -12.55 11.84
N PHE A 22 -3.75 -13.19 12.41
CA PHE A 22 -3.60 -14.37 13.28
C PHE A 22 -4.51 -15.49 12.79
N GLU A 23 -3.92 -16.63 12.41
CA GLU A 23 -4.68 -17.81 11.96
C GLU A 23 -5.70 -18.27 13.02
N GLY A 24 -6.94 -18.49 12.56
CA GLY A 24 -7.96 -19.22 13.30
C GLY A 24 -8.83 -18.39 14.24
N LEU A 25 -9.85 -17.71 13.71
CA LEU A 25 -11.12 -17.47 14.41
C LEU A 25 -12.22 -17.07 13.42
N LEU A 26 -13.43 -17.56 13.71
CA LEU A 26 -14.65 -17.47 12.92
C LEU A 26 -14.99 -16.01 12.56
N SER A 27 -15.36 -15.81 11.30
CA SER A 27 -16.01 -14.59 10.82
C SER A 27 -17.28 -14.34 11.62
N ILE A 28 -17.39 -13.21 12.30
CA ILE A 28 -18.65 -12.82 12.93
C ILE A 28 -19.25 -11.75 12.03
N SER A 29 -20.40 -12.04 11.41
CA SER A 29 -21.23 -11.08 10.69
C SER A 29 -22.46 -10.68 11.52
N GLY A 30 -23.01 -9.50 11.23
CA GLY A 30 -24.32 -9.00 11.67
C GLY A 30 -24.44 -8.52 13.13
N GLU A 31 -24.07 -9.35 14.11
CA GLU A 31 -24.04 -8.98 15.54
C GLU A 31 -22.62 -8.77 16.07
N GLY A 32 -21.62 -9.27 15.32
CA GLY A 32 -20.22 -9.20 15.66
C GLY A 32 -19.67 -7.79 15.60
N TYR A 33 -18.95 -7.39 16.64
CA TYR A 33 -18.28 -6.09 16.79
C TYR A 33 -19.16 -4.89 17.18
N ARG A 34 -20.48 -5.06 17.38
CA ARG A 34 -21.34 -3.98 17.91
C ARG A 34 -20.82 -3.41 19.22
N GLU A 35 -20.26 -4.26 20.08
CA GLU A 35 -19.60 -3.84 21.32
C GLU A 35 -18.49 -2.82 21.05
N VAL A 36 -17.66 -3.04 20.02
CA VAL A 36 -16.60 -2.10 19.62
C VAL A 36 -17.18 -0.82 19.02
N TYR A 37 -18.19 -0.93 18.15
CA TYR A 37 -18.81 0.24 17.52
C TYR A 37 -19.54 1.14 18.53
N CYS A 38 -20.14 0.55 19.57
CA CYS A 38 -20.95 1.29 20.54
C CYS A 38 -20.17 1.70 21.79
N ASP A 39 -18.95 1.21 21.99
CA ASP A 39 -18.13 1.55 23.16
C ASP A 39 -17.75 3.04 23.14
N PRO A 40 -18.19 3.87 24.12
CA PRO A 40 -17.80 5.28 24.20
C PRO A 40 -16.29 5.48 24.40
N ASP A 41 -15.57 4.42 24.78
CA ASP A 41 -14.13 4.45 24.98
C ASP A 41 -13.31 4.12 23.72
N VAL A 42 -13.95 3.84 22.58
CA VAL A 42 -13.29 3.64 21.29
C VAL A 42 -13.38 4.91 20.44
N ASP A 43 -12.24 5.48 20.03
CA ASP A 43 -12.19 6.65 19.15
C ASP A 43 -12.03 6.26 17.68
N VAL A 44 -11.28 5.17 17.42
CA VAL A 44 -10.98 4.65 16.08
C VAL A 44 -11.22 3.15 16.02
N ALA A 45 -11.98 2.69 15.03
CA ALA A 45 -12.14 1.29 14.69
C ALA A 45 -11.12 0.87 13.61
N TYR A 46 -10.29 -0.12 13.92
CA TYR A 46 -9.40 -0.78 12.97
C TYR A 46 -10.09 -2.00 12.37
N ILE A 47 -10.42 -1.96 11.08
CA ILE A 47 -11.09 -3.04 10.36
C ILE A 47 -10.01 -3.93 9.72
N GLY A 48 -9.75 -5.08 10.33
CA GLY A 48 -8.82 -6.12 9.89
C GLY A 48 -9.54 -7.46 9.65
N THR A 49 -10.74 -7.41 9.09
CA THR A 49 -11.49 -8.60 8.64
C THR A 49 -10.95 -9.09 7.29
N ILE A 50 -11.61 -10.08 6.67
CA ILE A 50 -11.29 -10.47 5.29
C ILE A 50 -11.88 -9.44 4.32
N HIS A 51 -11.32 -9.35 3.11
CA HIS A 51 -11.59 -8.27 2.15
C HIS A 51 -13.08 -8.01 1.90
N THR A 52 -13.89 -9.08 1.83
CA THR A 52 -15.32 -9.02 1.53
C THR A 52 -16.19 -8.44 2.65
N PHE A 53 -15.65 -8.29 3.86
CA PHE A 53 -16.36 -7.68 4.99
C PHE A 53 -15.87 -6.27 5.31
N HIS A 54 -14.86 -5.77 4.60
CA HIS A 54 -14.33 -4.43 4.84
C HIS A 54 -15.41 -3.35 4.65
N GLU A 55 -16.18 -3.41 3.56
CA GLU A 55 -17.25 -2.44 3.28
C GLU A 55 -18.29 -2.41 4.41
N GLU A 56 -18.93 -3.55 4.70
CA GLU A 56 -19.96 -3.67 5.73
C GLU A 56 -19.46 -3.17 7.09
N ASN A 57 -18.27 -3.61 7.52
CA ASN A 57 -17.73 -3.22 8.82
C ASN A 57 -17.30 -1.74 8.87
N CYS A 58 -16.81 -1.18 7.76
CA CYS A 58 -16.56 0.25 7.69
C CYS A 58 -17.85 1.05 7.80
N LEU A 59 -18.90 0.68 7.06
CA LEU A 59 -20.19 1.36 7.08
C LEU A 59 -20.83 1.32 8.47
N ASP A 60 -20.76 0.18 9.16
CA ASP A 60 -21.25 0.03 10.53
C ASP A 60 -20.49 0.94 11.52
N ALA A 61 -19.16 0.97 11.45
CA ALA A 61 -18.33 1.82 12.29
C ALA A 61 -18.60 3.32 12.04
N ILE A 62 -18.71 3.71 10.77
CA ILE A 62 -19.04 5.08 10.35
C ILE A 62 -20.43 5.47 10.82
N ALA A 63 -21.42 4.58 10.70
CA ALA A 63 -22.79 4.81 11.16
C ALA A 63 -22.86 5.03 12.69
N ALA A 64 -21.99 4.35 13.44
CA ALA A 64 -21.80 4.55 14.88
C ALA A 64 -20.97 5.82 15.24
N GLY A 65 -20.49 6.57 14.25
CA GLY A 65 -19.72 7.79 14.44
C GLY A 65 -18.25 7.57 14.81
N LYS A 66 -17.72 6.37 14.54
CA LYS A 66 -16.30 6.07 14.76
C LYS A 66 -15.44 6.55 13.60
N ASN A 67 -14.22 6.98 13.92
CA ASN A 67 -13.17 7.08 12.92
C ASN A 67 -12.76 5.67 12.49
N VAL A 68 -12.32 5.49 11.25
CA VAL A 68 -12.06 4.17 10.67
C VAL A 68 -10.68 4.11 10.02
N VAL A 69 -9.96 3.04 10.33
CA VAL A 69 -8.77 2.61 9.59
C VAL A 69 -9.06 1.20 9.08
N CYS A 70 -9.03 1.00 7.77
CA CYS A 70 -9.37 -0.30 7.18
C CYS A 70 -8.18 -0.94 6.50
N GLU A 71 -7.95 -2.22 6.75
CA GLU A 71 -6.91 -3.02 6.11
C GLU A 71 -6.96 -2.97 4.59
N LYS A 72 -5.80 -3.21 3.99
CA LYS A 72 -5.66 -3.30 2.55
C LYS A 72 -6.00 -4.72 2.03
N PRO A 73 -6.55 -4.86 0.82
CA PRO A 73 -7.08 -3.78 -0.01
C PRO A 73 -8.32 -3.18 0.66
N PHE A 74 -8.50 -1.87 0.54
CA PHE A 74 -9.58 -1.16 1.25
C PHE A 74 -10.96 -1.81 1.11
N THR A 75 -11.33 -2.25 -0.10
CA THR A 75 -12.57 -2.94 -0.44
C THR A 75 -12.32 -3.94 -1.58
N ILE A 76 -13.33 -4.63 -2.11
CA ILE A 76 -13.16 -5.55 -3.26
C ILE A 76 -13.02 -4.78 -4.58
N ASN A 77 -13.70 -3.64 -4.71
CA ASN A 77 -13.71 -2.83 -5.93
C ASN A 77 -13.89 -1.33 -5.62
N SER A 78 -13.77 -0.49 -6.66
CA SER A 78 -13.90 0.97 -6.54
C SER A 78 -15.33 1.46 -6.24
N LYS A 79 -16.36 0.65 -6.54
CA LYS A 79 -17.76 0.98 -6.22
C LYS A 79 -17.96 0.95 -4.71
N GLU A 80 -17.57 -0.12 -4.04
CA GLU A 80 -17.61 -0.24 -2.57
C GLU A 80 -16.73 0.83 -1.91
N ALA A 81 -15.51 1.05 -2.44
CA ALA A 81 -14.61 2.09 -1.91
C ALA A 81 -15.30 3.46 -1.89
N ARG A 82 -16.01 3.79 -2.98
CA ARG A 82 -16.73 5.06 -3.11
C ARG A 82 -17.88 5.15 -2.11
N GLU A 83 -18.63 4.09 -1.91
CA GLU A 83 -19.74 4.06 -0.94
C GLU A 83 -19.24 4.35 0.49
N VAL A 84 -18.18 3.67 0.92
CA VAL A 84 -17.57 3.90 2.24
C VAL A 84 -17.01 5.32 2.38
N ILE A 85 -16.32 5.83 1.34
CA ILE A 85 -15.77 7.19 1.32
C ILE A 85 -16.87 8.25 1.46
N GLU A 86 -17.98 8.11 0.73
CA GLU A 86 -19.09 9.06 0.81
C GLU A 86 -19.82 8.98 2.16
N ALA A 87 -19.96 7.79 2.75
CA ALA A 87 -20.50 7.62 4.10
C ALA A 87 -19.63 8.34 5.16
N ALA A 88 -18.30 8.18 5.10
CA ALA A 88 -17.38 8.83 6.02
C ALA A 88 -17.43 10.36 5.91
N LYS A 89 -17.49 10.89 4.67
CA LYS A 89 -17.68 12.33 4.42
C LYS A 89 -19.00 12.83 4.99
N ALA A 90 -20.10 12.11 4.77
CA ALA A 90 -21.42 12.50 5.26
C ALA A 90 -21.50 12.51 6.79
N ARG A 91 -20.75 11.64 7.47
CA ARG A 91 -20.64 11.60 8.93
C ARG A 91 -19.53 12.47 9.51
N ASN A 92 -18.70 13.07 8.67
CA ASN A 92 -17.54 13.87 9.06
C ASN A 92 -16.60 13.14 10.04
N VAL A 93 -16.35 11.85 9.80
CA VAL A 93 -15.40 11.03 10.55
C VAL A 93 -14.11 10.84 9.75
N PHE A 94 -13.01 10.58 10.45
CA PHE A 94 -11.76 10.22 9.80
C PHE A 94 -11.85 8.83 9.16
N LEU A 95 -11.34 8.70 7.94
CA LEU A 95 -11.22 7.44 7.22
C LEU A 95 -9.84 7.30 6.58
N MET A 96 -9.24 6.11 6.63
CA MET A 96 -7.97 5.80 5.99
C MET A 96 -7.86 4.32 5.59
N GLU A 97 -7.29 4.03 4.43
CA GLU A 97 -6.78 2.70 4.07
C GLU A 97 -5.41 2.45 4.73
N ALA A 98 -5.26 1.33 5.41
CA ALA A 98 -4.04 0.89 6.10
C ALA A 98 -2.98 0.35 5.12
N MET A 99 -2.53 1.20 4.20
CA MET A 99 -1.42 0.91 3.31
C MET A 99 -0.08 1.22 4.01
N TRP A 100 0.19 0.51 5.11
CA TRP A 100 1.30 0.71 6.05
C TRP A 100 2.68 1.01 5.43
N THR A 101 2.99 0.39 4.28
CA THR A 101 4.26 0.61 3.55
C THR A 101 4.52 2.10 3.27
N ARG A 102 3.46 2.88 2.99
CA ARG A 102 3.55 4.32 2.69
C ARG A 102 4.04 5.17 3.87
N PHE A 103 3.80 4.70 5.08
CA PHE A 103 4.11 5.44 6.32
C PHE A 103 5.52 5.19 6.82
N THR A 104 6.27 4.28 6.19
CA THR A 104 7.64 3.98 6.60
C THR A 104 8.57 5.20 6.36
N PRO A 105 9.49 5.52 7.29
CA PRO A 105 10.51 6.55 7.09
C PRO A 105 11.35 6.33 5.83
N LEU A 106 11.54 5.07 5.46
CA LEU A 106 12.19 4.66 4.22
C LEU A 106 11.47 5.22 2.99
N VAL A 107 10.16 5.00 2.87
CA VAL A 107 9.38 5.48 1.73
C VAL A 107 9.35 7.01 1.69
N HIS A 108 9.20 7.66 2.84
CA HIS A 108 9.27 9.12 2.92
C HIS A 108 10.64 9.66 2.44
N SER A 109 11.74 9.13 2.99
CA SER A 109 13.09 9.52 2.60
C SER A 109 13.39 9.23 1.14
N LEU A 110 12.90 8.11 0.61
CA LEU A 110 13.07 7.76 -0.80
C LEU A 110 12.33 8.75 -1.69
N ARG A 111 11.06 9.06 -1.41
CA ARG A 111 10.28 10.01 -2.22
C ARG A 111 10.94 11.40 -2.24
N LYS A 112 11.42 11.88 -1.09
CA LYS A 112 12.22 13.10 -1.01
C LYS A 112 13.45 13.04 -1.93
N LYS A 113 14.18 11.92 -1.92
CA LYS A 113 15.35 11.72 -2.79
C LYS A 113 15.02 11.71 -4.28
N LEU A 114 13.93 11.07 -4.65
CA LEU A 114 13.51 10.95 -6.04
C LEU A 114 13.00 12.28 -6.60
N PHE A 115 12.19 13.02 -5.83
CA PHE A 115 11.41 14.13 -6.37
C PHE A 115 11.88 15.52 -5.94
N GLU A 116 12.46 15.65 -4.74
CA GLU A 116 12.97 16.94 -4.23
C GLU A 116 14.47 17.06 -4.48
N GLU A 117 15.26 16.08 -4.04
CA GLU A 117 16.72 16.08 -4.19
C GLU A 117 17.15 15.64 -5.60
N LYS A 118 16.27 14.95 -6.34
CA LYS A 118 16.50 14.42 -7.69
C LYS A 118 17.82 13.64 -7.82
N VAL A 119 18.13 12.77 -6.87
CA VAL A 119 19.43 12.06 -6.78
C VAL A 119 19.74 11.14 -7.98
N ILE A 120 18.74 10.81 -8.80
CA ILE A 120 18.88 10.06 -10.05
C ILE A 120 18.33 10.82 -11.27
N GLY A 121 18.14 12.14 -11.15
CA GLY A 121 17.54 13.00 -12.17
C GLY A 121 16.07 12.68 -12.41
N ASP A 122 15.57 13.00 -13.61
CA ASP A 122 14.17 12.72 -13.96
C ASP A 122 13.91 11.21 -14.07
N ILE A 123 12.90 10.73 -13.34
CA ILE A 123 12.46 9.33 -13.33
C ILE A 123 11.97 8.93 -14.72
N GLN A 124 12.36 7.75 -15.19
CA GLN A 124 12.00 7.19 -16.48
C GLN A 124 11.20 5.89 -16.33
N ARG A 125 11.63 5.02 -15.41
CA ARG A 125 11.06 3.68 -15.25
C ARG A 125 11.07 3.23 -13.80
N THR A 126 10.05 2.48 -13.41
CA THR A 126 10.07 1.69 -12.17
C THR A 126 9.74 0.25 -12.50
N PHE A 127 10.57 -0.68 -12.04
CA PHE A 127 10.24 -2.09 -11.94
C PHE A 127 9.96 -2.44 -10.48
N CYS A 128 8.91 -3.20 -10.22
CA CYS A 128 8.65 -3.77 -8.90
C CYS A 128 8.03 -5.16 -9.03
N ASP A 129 8.54 -6.12 -8.28
CA ASP A 129 7.99 -7.47 -8.19
C ASP A 129 7.55 -7.79 -6.76
N PHE A 130 6.47 -8.57 -6.62
CA PHE A 130 6.06 -9.15 -5.34
C PHE A 130 5.60 -10.59 -5.54
N GLY A 131 6.52 -11.49 -5.27
CA GLY A 131 6.35 -12.92 -5.31
C GLY A 131 6.40 -13.52 -3.91
N LEU A 132 5.39 -14.31 -3.56
CA LEU A 132 5.45 -15.25 -2.46
C LEU A 132 5.26 -16.66 -3.02
N ASP A 133 6.11 -17.60 -2.62
CA ASP A 133 5.86 -19.01 -2.87
C ASP A 133 4.83 -19.51 -1.85
N MET A 134 3.56 -19.52 -2.25
CA MET A 134 2.43 -19.89 -1.42
C MET A 134 1.90 -21.24 -1.91
N ASN A 135 1.88 -22.25 -1.03
CA ASN A 135 1.31 -23.56 -1.34
C ASN A 135 -0.23 -23.54 -1.31
N ILE A 136 -0.86 -22.65 -2.08
CA ILE A 136 -2.31 -22.46 -2.16
C ILE A 136 -3.01 -23.76 -2.60
N SER A 137 -2.37 -24.56 -3.45
CA SER A 137 -2.88 -25.86 -3.90
C SER A 137 -3.18 -26.82 -2.75
N SER A 138 -2.39 -26.77 -1.66
CA SER A 138 -2.58 -27.59 -0.46
C SER A 138 -3.72 -27.14 0.45
N LEU A 139 -4.27 -25.94 0.23
CA LEU A 139 -5.34 -25.39 1.05
C LEU A 139 -6.71 -25.96 0.66
N GLY A 140 -7.58 -26.09 1.65
CA GLY A 140 -8.98 -26.45 1.44
C GLY A 140 -9.75 -25.39 0.64
N PRO A 141 -10.90 -25.75 0.04
CA PRO A 141 -11.69 -24.87 -0.82
C PRO A 141 -12.20 -23.61 -0.10
N GLU A 142 -12.42 -23.67 1.22
CA GLU A 142 -12.91 -22.55 2.04
C GLU A 142 -11.81 -21.57 2.46
N SER A 143 -10.55 -21.80 2.10
CA SER A 143 -9.46 -20.88 2.43
C SER A 143 -9.67 -19.51 1.78
N ARG A 144 -9.48 -18.43 2.55
CA ARG A 144 -9.53 -17.04 2.03
C ARG A 144 -8.56 -16.77 0.87
N LEU A 145 -7.50 -17.59 0.74
CA LEU A 145 -6.49 -17.48 -0.30
C LEU A 145 -6.85 -18.26 -1.58
N LYS A 146 -7.96 -19.01 -1.56
CA LYS A 146 -8.39 -19.91 -2.64
C LYS A 146 -9.84 -19.69 -3.05
N ASN A 147 -10.71 -19.29 -2.12
CA ASN A 147 -12.13 -19.10 -2.36
C ASN A 147 -12.39 -17.73 -3.03
N PRO A 148 -12.82 -17.67 -4.30
CA PRO A 148 -13.13 -16.39 -4.96
C PRO A 148 -14.26 -15.63 -4.26
N ASN A 149 -15.17 -16.31 -3.56
CA ASN A 149 -16.25 -15.65 -2.82
C ASN A 149 -15.75 -14.89 -1.58
N LEU A 150 -14.48 -15.11 -1.17
CA LEU A 150 -13.82 -14.41 -0.07
C LEU A 150 -12.81 -13.37 -0.58
N GLY A 151 -12.84 -13.02 -1.88
CA GLY A 151 -11.93 -12.04 -2.48
C GLY A 151 -10.50 -12.56 -2.65
N ALA A 152 -10.33 -13.87 -2.83
CA ALA A 152 -9.03 -14.49 -3.09
C ALA A 152 -8.42 -13.95 -4.39
N GLY A 153 -7.11 -13.71 -4.41
CA GLY A 153 -6.40 -13.34 -5.62
C GLY A 153 -5.08 -12.65 -5.33
N CYS A 154 -4.06 -12.98 -6.13
CA CYS A 154 -2.75 -12.37 -6.07
C CYS A 154 -2.83 -10.83 -6.18
N LEU A 155 -3.73 -10.32 -7.03
CA LEU A 155 -3.96 -8.90 -7.20
C LEU A 155 -4.31 -8.19 -5.87
N LEU A 156 -5.35 -8.67 -5.19
CA LEU A 156 -5.88 -8.07 -3.98
C LEU A 156 -4.98 -8.33 -2.76
N ASP A 157 -4.44 -9.54 -2.61
CA ASP A 157 -3.65 -9.92 -1.44
C ASP A 157 -2.27 -9.23 -1.39
N ILE A 158 -1.47 -9.38 -2.45
CA ILE A 158 -0.04 -9.00 -2.45
C ILE A 158 0.35 -8.01 -3.54
N ARG A 159 -0.29 -8.02 -4.71
CA ARG A 159 0.13 -7.16 -5.81
C ARG A 159 -0.15 -5.69 -5.57
N ILE A 160 -1.14 -5.37 -4.75
CA ILE A 160 -1.43 -3.99 -4.33
C ILE A 160 -0.15 -3.26 -3.86
N TYR A 161 0.83 -3.98 -3.31
CA TYR A 161 2.12 -3.42 -2.92
C TYR A 161 3.05 -3.10 -4.10
N SER A 162 3.18 -3.97 -5.12
CA SER A 162 3.99 -3.61 -6.30
C SER A 162 3.32 -2.50 -7.12
N LEU A 163 1.98 -2.47 -7.16
CA LEU A 163 1.23 -1.32 -7.65
C LEU A 163 1.55 -0.04 -6.85
N THR A 164 1.51 -0.13 -5.51
CA THR A 164 1.83 0.98 -4.61
C THR A 164 3.23 1.53 -4.86
N TRP A 165 4.24 0.68 -5.08
CA TRP A 165 5.58 1.14 -5.47
C TRP A 165 5.57 1.93 -6.77
N GLY A 166 4.90 1.43 -7.82
CA GLY A 166 4.75 2.17 -9.08
C GLY A 166 4.09 3.54 -8.88
N LEU A 167 3.03 3.62 -8.08
CA LEU A 167 2.36 4.88 -7.75
C LEU A 167 3.26 5.82 -6.93
N LEU A 168 4.05 5.28 -6.00
CA LEU A 168 4.95 6.06 -5.14
C LEU A 168 6.19 6.58 -5.86
N THR A 169 6.65 5.96 -6.94
CA THR A 169 7.94 6.31 -7.56
C THR A 169 7.80 6.95 -8.94
N LEU A 170 6.67 6.78 -9.61
CA LEU A 170 6.46 7.34 -10.96
C LEU A 170 5.86 8.74 -10.92
N ASP A 171 5.10 9.11 -9.89
CA ASP A 171 4.46 10.43 -9.79
C ASP A 171 4.74 11.07 -8.40
N PRO A 172 5.26 12.31 -8.35
CA PRO A 172 5.40 13.05 -7.10
C PRO A 172 4.05 13.46 -6.50
N LYS A 173 2.98 13.51 -7.27
CA LYS A 173 1.64 13.91 -6.80
C LYS A 173 0.89 12.73 -6.16
N LEU A 174 -0.11 13.06 -5.35
CA LEU A 174 -0.95 12.10 -4.63
C LEU A 174 -2.43 12.41 -4.87
N GLY A 175 -3.29 11.40 -4.73
CA GLY A 175 -4.74 11.56 -4.75
C GLY A 175 -5.22 12.21 -6.04
N ASP A 176 -6.16 13.14 -5.94
CA ASP A 176 -6.77 13.82 -7.10
C ASP A 176 -5.77 14.49 -8.03
N GLN A 177 -4.61 14.92 -7.51
CA GLN A 177 -3.58 15.60 -8.31
C GLN A 177 -2.73 14.64 -9.15
N ARG A 178 -2.77 13.33 -8.87
CA ARG A 178 -2.03 12.29 -9.61
C ARG A 178 -2.46 12.21 -11.07
N GLU A 179 -1.49 12.05 -11.96
CA GLU A 179 -1.71 11.73 -13.37
C GLU A 179 -2.37 10.35 -13.52
N THR A 180 -3.41 10.24 -14.36
CA THR A 180 -4.03 8.94 -14.66
C THR A 180 -3.17 8.18 -15.67
N PRO A 181 -2.61 7.00 -15.32
CA PRO A 181 -1.83 6.21 -16.27
C PRO A 181 -2.75 5.45 -17.23
N ILE A 182 -2.22 5.12 -18.42
CA ILE A 182 -2.75 4.03 -19.22
C ILE A 182 -2.31 2.72 -18.57
N VAL A 183 -3.25 1.78 -18.42
CA VAL A 183 -3.05 0.48 -17.80
C VAL A 183 -3.09 -0.61 -18.87
N VAL A 184 -2.05 -1.44 -18.94
CA VAL A 184 -2.04 -2.68 -19.71
C VAL A 184 -1.67 -3.80 -18.77
N SER A 185 -2.39 -4.91 -18.78
CA SER A 185 -2.18 -6.00 -17.82
C SER A 185 -2.52 -7.36 -18.38
N ILE A 186 -1.96 -8.39 -17.74
CA ILE A 186 -2.24 -9.79 -18.04
C ILE A 186 -2.25 -10.59 -16.74
N GLN A 187 -3.27 -11.44 -16.57
CA GLN A 187 -3.44 -12.29 -15.39
C GLN A 187 -3.38 -13.76 -15.79
N SER A 188 -2.81 -14.60 -14.92
CA SER A 188 -2.89 -16.05 -15.01
C SER A 188 -3.83 -16.55 -13.92
N LEU A 189 -4.91 -17.21 -14.33
CA LEU A 189 -5.99 -17.64 -13.45
C LEU A 189 -6.00 -19.17 -13.26
N SER A 190 -6.38 -19.62 -12.07
CA SER A 190 -6.90 -20.97 -11.82
C SER A 190 -8.15 -20.85 -10.96
N ASP A 191 -9.19 -21.64 -11.25
CA ASP A 191 -10.45 -21.64 -10.49
C ASP A 191 -11.07 -20.24 -10.27
N ARG A 192 -10.94 -19.36 -11.26
CA ARG A 192 -11.37 -17.94 -11.28
C ARG A 192 -10.55 -16.98 -10.41
N VAL A 193 -9.49 -17.46 -9.76
CA VAL A 193 -8.58 -16.68 -8.91
C VAL A 193 -7.27 -16.42 -9.66
N ASP A 194 -6.73 -15.21 -9.58
CA ASP A 194 -5.43 -14.92 -10.17
C ASP A 194 -4.28 -15.36 -9.26
N HIS A 195 -3.30 -16.04 -9.84
CA HIS A 195 -2.07 -16.46 -9.14
C HIS A 195 -0.85 -15.69 -9.59
N SER A 196 -0.92 -15.01 -10.73
CA SER A 196 0.14 -14.14 -11.23
C SER A 196 -0.49 -13.01 -12.02
N THR A 197 0.02 -11.80 -11.83
CA THR A 197 -0.35 -10.67 -12.68
C THR A 197 0.82 -9.75 -12.97
N SER A 198 0.87 -9.26 -14.20
CA SER A 198 1.77 -8.20 -14.64
C SER A 198 0.98 -6.97 -15.07
N ILE A 199 1.45 -5.77 -14.69
CA ILE A 199 0.93 -4.46 -15.11
C ILE A 199 2.04 -3.66 -15.79
N LEU A 200 1.69 -3.00 -16.87
CA LEU A 200 2.38 -1.84 -17.39
C LEU A 200 1.54 -0.59 -17.10
N LEU A 201 2.11 0.35 -16.35
CA LEU A 201 1.56 1.70 -16.22
C LEU A 201 2.31 2.61 -17.17
N LYS A 202 1.61 3.40 -17.99
CA LYS A 202 2.25 4.38 -18.88
C LYS A 202 1.67 5.77 -18.65
N TYR A 203 2.54 6.73 -18.38
CA TYR A 203 2.18 8.13 -18.17
C TYR A 203 2.50 8.96 -19.41
N TYR A 204 1.56 9.84 -19.81
CA TYR A 204 1.73 10.82 -20.88
C TYR A 204 1.43 12.22 -20.34
N PRO A 205 2.18 13.26 -20.78
CA PRO A 205 3.22 13.23 -21.81
C PRO A 205 4.62 12.83 -21.32
N SER A 206 4.81 12.67 -20.00
CA SER A 206 6.13 12.43 -19.38
C SER A 206 6.88 11.19 -19.90
N GLY A 207 6.18 10.20 -20.45
CA GLY A 207 6.79 8.98 -20.99
C GLY A 207 7.23 7.98 -19.93
N ARG A 208 7.14 8.32 -18.64
CA ARG A 208 7.41 7.45 -17.50
C ARG A 208 6.57 6.17 -17.57
N HIS A 209 7.13 5.04 -17.19
CA HIS A 209 6.37 3.81 -17.10
C HIS A 209 6.76 2.88 -15.95
N GLY A 210 5.79 2.10 -15.47
CA GLY A 210 5.96 1.07 -14.46
C GLY A 210 5.85 -0.31 -15.06
N ILE A 211 6.67 -1.25 -14.59
CA ILE A 211 6.55 -2.69 -14.84
C ILE A 211 6.35 -3.35 -13.48
N LEU A 212 5.11 -3.72 -13.17
CA LEU A 212 4.71 -4.11 -11.83
C LEU A 212 4.17 -5.53 -11.87
N THR A 213 4.87 -6.46 -11.24
CA THR A 213 4.55 -7.89 -11.26
C THR A 213 4.24 -8.39 -9.86
N ALA A 214 3.45 -9.46 -9.79
CA ALA A 214 3.28 -10.25 -8.57
C ALA A 214 2.88 -11.69 -8.89
N THR A 215 3.25 -12.61 -7.99
CA THR A 215 2.90 -14.03 -8.11
C THR A 215 2.78 -14.70 -6.74
N THR A 216 1.86 -15.65 -6.63
CA THR A 216 1.76 -16.55 -5.46
C THR A 216 2.48 -17.87 -5.67
N LEU A 217 3.23 -18.02 -6.76
CA LEU A 217 3.86 -19.28 -7.19
C LEU A 217 5.39 -19.29 -7.03
N ALA A 218 6.00 -18.14 -6.74
CA ALA A 218 7.44 -18.00 -6.60
C ALA A 218 7.77 -16.86 -5.65
N LYS A 219 8.87 -17.00 -4.91
CA LYS A 219 9.36 -15.96 -4.01
C LYS A 219 10.27 -14.99 -4.75
N SER A 220 9.98 -13.68 -4.67
CA SER A 220 10.89 -12.66 -5.21
C SER A 220 12.22 -12.62 -4.46
N GLY A 221 13.24 -12.10 -5.14
CA GLY A 221 14.50 -11.71 -4.50
C GLY A 221 14.31 -10.57 -3.50
N ARG A 222 15.35 -10.32 -2.69
CA ARG A 222 15.36 -9.21 -1.72
C ARG A 222 15.34 -7.84 -2.39
N GLU A 223 16.03 -7.71 -3.52
CA GLU A 223 15.96 -6.55 -4.42
C GLU A 223 14.68 -6.64 -5.24
N PHE A 224 13.59 -6.08 -4.72
CA PHE A 224 12.27 -6.25 -5.32
C PHE A 224 11.84 -5.05 -6.16
N CYS A 225 12.44 -3.87 -5.98
CA CYS A 225 12.07 -2.66 -6.73
C CYS A 225 13.31 -1.92 -7.23
N ARG A 226 13.29 -1.54 -8.52
CA ARG A 226 14.32 -0.76 -9.19
C ARG A 226 13.70 0.48 -9.83
N ILE A 227 14.20 1.65 -9.45
CA ILE A 227 13.77 2.94 -10.00
C ILE A 227 14.90 3.49 -10.84
N GLU A 228 14.63 3.84 -12.09
CA GLU A 228 15.64 4.31 -13.03
C GLU A 228 15.31 5.73 -13.47
N GLY A 229 16.32 6.59 -13.39
CA GLY A 229 16.26 7.98 -13.81
C GLY A 229 17.38 8.31 -14.78
N SER A 230 17.34 9.52 -15.32
CA SER A 230 18.31 10.00 -16.30
C SER A 230 19.77 10.02 -15.81
N GLN A 231 19.98 10.14 -14.49
CA GLN A 231 21.29 10.28 -13.85
C GLN A 231 21.63 9.13 -12.89
N GLY A 232 20.92 8.01 -12.93
CA GLY A 232 21.24 6.87 -12.09
C GLY A 232 20.05 5.95 -11.84
N HIS A 233 20.15 5.14 -10.81
CA HIS A 233 19.06 4.28 -10.38
C HIS A 233 19.07 4.09 -8.86
N VAL A 234 17.92 3.68 -8.32
CA VAL A 234 17.76 3.23 -6.95
C VAL A 234 17.32 1.78 -6.95
N ILE A 235 17.88 0.98 -6.04
CA ILE A 235 17.39 -0.37 -5.73
C ILE A 235 16.82 -0.33 -4.32
N VAL A 236 15.57 -0.75 -4.16
CA VAL A 236 14.92 -0.96 -2.87
C VAL A 236 14.99 -2.44 -2.52
N GLU A 237 15.38 -2.70 -1.28
CA GLU A 237 15.54 -4.03 -0.74
C GLU A 237 14.72 -4.23 0.52
N GLY A 238 14.29 -5.47 0.73
CA GLY A 238 13.62 -5.88 1.96
C GLY A 238 13.31 -7.36 1.95
N ARG A 239 12.58 -7.80 2.97
CA ARG A 239 12.10 -9.19 3.04
C ARG A 239 11.08 -9.49 1.94
N VAL A 240 10.20 -8.53 1.70
CA VAL A 240 9.09 -8.53 0.73
C VAL A 240 8.77 -7.08 0.38
N ALA A 241 8.05 -6.82 -0.72
CA ALA A 241 7.80 -5.44 -1.15
C ALA A 241 6.88 -4.63 -0.20
N SER A 242 6.11 -5.29 0.68
CA SER A 242 5.33 -4.62 1.74
C SER A 242 6.18 -4.17 2.93
N ALA A 243 7.39 -4.71 3.08
CA ALA A 243 8.27 -4.48 4.22
C ALA A 243 9.70 -4.16 3.74
N PRO A 244 9.92 -2.97 3.13
CA PRO A 244 11.25 -2.52 2.74
C PRO A 244 12.14 -2.33 3.98
N GLU A 245 13.43 -2.55 3.81
CA GLU A 245 14.44 -2.45 4.87
C GLU A 245 15.53 -1.41 4.53
N SER A 246 15.81 -1.21 3.24
CA SER A 246 16.80 -0.24 2.77
C SER A 246 16.60 0.14 1.32
N PHE A 247 17.25 1.21 0.87
CA PHE A 247 17.48 1.44 -0.55
C PHE A 247 18.91 1.92 -0.80
N THR A 248 19.43 1.65 -2.00
CA THR A 248 20.75 2.07 -2.45
C THR A 248 20.60 2.98 -3.65
N VAL A 249 21.13 4.20 -3.56
CA VAL A 249 21.22 5.14 -4.66
C VAL A 249 22.52 4.88 -5.41
N SER A 250 22.42 4.75 -6.73
CA SER A 250 23.53 4.47 -7.63
C SER A 250 23.53 5.51 -8.76
N PRO A 251 24.33 6.58 -8.64
CA PRO A 251 24.49 7.56 -9.70
C PRO A 251 25.00 6.91 -10.99
N LYS A 252 24.68 7.53 -12.13
CA LYS A 252 25.22 7.13 -13.42
C LYS A 252 26.70 7.54 -13.42
N ASN A 253 27.60 6.56 -13.36
CA ASN A 253 29.04 6.79 -13.46
C ASN A 253 29.37 7.76 -14.60
N THR A 254 29.73 8.99 -14.29
CA THR A 254 30.28 9.96 -15.25
C THR A 254 31.75 9.63 -15.52
N THR A 255 32.06 8.38 -15.88
CA THR A 255 33.42 8.01 -16.31
C THR A 255 33.55 8.16 -17.81
N SER A 256 33.48 9.40 -18.30
CA SER A 256 34.29 9.82 -19.43
C SER A 256 35.46 10.60 -18.82
N SER A 257 36.64 9.96 -18.71
CA SER A 257 38.00 10.55 -18.64
C SER A 257 38.99 9.93 -17.63
N ALA A 258 38.60 9.06 -16.70
CA ALA A 258 39.56 8.44 -15.76
C ALA A 258 40.03 7.05 -16.22
N VAL A 259 41.35 6.86 -16.33
CA VAL A 259 42.04 5.60 -16.68
C VAL A 259 42.78 5.07 -15.43
N GLY A 260 42.72 3.76 -15.18
CA GLY A 260 43.50 3.07 -14.13
C GLY A 260 42.75 2.69 -12.85
N ASP A 261 43.47 2.15 -11.86
CA ASP A 261 42.96 1.55 -10.61
C ASP A 261 42.13 2.52 -9.74
N ALA A 262 42.29 3.83 -9.93
CA ALA A 262 41.46 4.87 -9.32
C ALA A 262 39.96 4.79 -9.75
N LYS A 263 39.64 4.09 -10.86
CA LYS A 263 38.27 3.85 -11.32
C LYS A 263 37.54 2.82 -10.44
N ALA A 264 38.24 1.80 -9.95
CA ALA A 264 37.64 0.75 -9.13
C ALA A 264 37.29 1.28 -7.72
N GLU A 265 38.19 2.05 -7.10
CA GLU A 265 37.95 2.64 -5.78
C GLU A 265 36.87 3.74 -5.78
N ARG A 266 36.77 4.58 -6.82
CA ARG A 266 35.72 5.61 -6.92
C ARG A 266 34.35 5.06 -7.30
N ALA A 267 34.27 4.08 -8.21
CA ALA A 267 33.00 3.46 -8.58
C ALA A 267 32.35 2.71 -7.41
N GLN A 268 33.15 2.17 -6.48
CA GLN A 268 32.67 1.54 -5.25
C GLN A 268 32.09 2.56 -4.23
N ASN A 269 32.55 3.81 -4.26
CA ASN A 269 32.24 4.85 -3.27
C ASN A 269 31.02 5.73 -3.59
N ASP A 270 30.45 5.65 -4.80
CA ASP A 270 29.33 6.52 -5.20
C ASP A 270 27.95 5.90 -4.90
N HIS A 271 27.92 4.64 -4.47
CA HIS A 271 26.71 3.96 -4.04
C HIS A 271 26.38 4.32 -2.59
N GLN A 272 25.28 5.03 -2.38
CA GLN A 272 24.85 5.40 -1.04
C GLN A 272 23.67 4.53 -0.60
N ARG A 273 23.92 3.69 0.41
CA ARG A 273 22.89 2.88 1.06
C ARG A 273 22.24 3.64 2.21
N TYR A 274 20.92 3.57 2.28
CA TYR A 274 20.11 4.14 3.35
C TYR A 274 19.37 3.01 4.08
N THR A 275 19.56 2.95 5.40
CA THR A 275 18.89 2.01 6.30
C THR A 275 18.10 2.80 7.34
N PHE A 276 17.04 2.19 7.86
CA PHE A 276 16.14 2.82 8.81
C PHE A 276 15.94 1.89 9.99
N GLU A 277 16.06 2.44 11.20
CA GLU A 277 15.75 1.67 12.40
C GLU A 277 14.26 1.32 12.41
N LYS A 278 13.97 0.06 12.68
CA LYS A 278 12.62 -0.47 12.70
C LYS A 278 12.42 -1.32 13.94
N LEU A 279 11.67 -0.79 14.89
CA LEU A 279 11.18 -1.56 16.03
C LEU A 279 9.98 -2.40 15.59
N GLY A 280 9.94 -3.68 15.97
CA GLY A 280 8.81 -4.57 15.65
C GLY A 280 8.46 -4.66 14.14
N ARG A 281 7.17 -4.71 13.82
CA ARG A 281 6.68 -4.93 12.44
C ARG A 281 6.51 -3.66 11.61
N GLY A 282 6.42 -2.47 12.21
CA GLY A 282 6.30 -1.19 11.49
C GLY A 282 4.88 -0.60 11.37
N PHE A 283 3.84 -1.28 11.85
CA PHE A 283 2.45 -0.78 11.83
C PHE A 283 2.22 0.46 12.71
N TYR A 284 3.11 0.74 13.66
CA TYR A 284 2.96 1.93 14.52
C TYR A 284 3.13 3.24 13.75
N TRP A 285 3.86 3.26 12.62
CA TRP A 285 4.01 4.49 11.83
C TRP A 285 2.69 4.98 11.23
N GLU A 286 1.83 4.08 10.76
CA GLU A 286 0.51 4.48 10.27
C GLU A 286 -0.44 4.81 11.44
N ALA A 287 -0.33 4.11 12.57
CA ALA A 287 -1.12 4.43 13.76
C ALA A 287 -0.76 5.83 14.32
N ASP A 288 0.53 6.17 14.38
CA ASP A 288 1.01 7.50 14.78
C ASP A 288 0.53 8.57 13.80
N ALA A 289 0.57 8.30 12.49
CA ALA A 289 0.08 9.22 11.47
C ALA A 289 -1.43 9.48 11.61
N VAL A 290 -2.22 8.43 11.87
CA VAL A 290 -3.67 8.56 12.16
C VAL A 290 -3.89 9.44 13.40
N ALA A 291 -3.12 9.21 14.47
CA ALA A 291 -3.23 10.01 15.68
C ALA A 291 -2.92 11.50 15.44
N ILE A 292 -1.88 11.78 14.67
CA ILE A 292 -1.51 13.14 14.27
C ILE A 292 -2.60 13.79 13.40
N ASP A 293 -3.15 13.05 12.44
CA ASP A 293 -4.17 13.55 11.52
C ASP A 293 -5.49 13.87 12.24
N ILE A 294 -5.98 12.96 13.08
CA ILE A 294 -7.20 13.16 13.88
C ILE A 294 -7.01 14.31 14.88
N ALA A 295 -5.88 14.37 15.58
CA ALA A 295 -5.59 15.45 16.52
C ALA A 295 -5.54 16.82 15.85
N ALA A 296 -5.19 16.88 14.57
CA ALA A 296 -5.21 18.09 13.76
C ALA A 296 -6.59 18.39 13.13
N GLY A 297 -7.64 17.65 13.50
CA GLY A 297 -9.00 17.83 13.00
C GLY A 297 -9.20 17.41 11.54
N ARG A 298 -8.33 16.56 11.00
CA ARG A 298 -8.46 16.04 9.63
C ARG A 298 -9.43 14.85 9.59
N THR A 299 -10.11 14.69 8.46
CA THR A 299 -11.03 13.56 8.18
C THR A 299 -10.44 12.52 7.21
N GLN A 300 -9.18 12.70 6.81
CA GLN A 300 -8.44 11.74 5.99
C GLN A 300 -6.94 11.94 6.18
N SER A 301 -6.15 10.95 5.76
CA SER A 301 -4.70 11.02 5.88
C SER A 301 -4.06 11.91 4.82
N GLN A 302 -2.97 12.59 5.20
CA GLN A 302 -2.11 13.31 4.24
C GLN A 302 -1.22 12.36 3.42
N VAL A 303 -0.88 11.20 3.98
CA VAL A 303 -0.01 10.19 3.34
C VAL A 303 -0.82 9.21 2.50
N MET A 304 -2.04 8.90 2.93
CA MET A 304 -3.00 8.08 2.20
C MET A 304 -4.36 8.78 2.05
N PRO A 305 -4.48 9.81 1.19
CA PRO A 305 -5.75 10.49 0.93
C PRO A 305 -6.80 9.52 0.34
N LEU A 306 -8.08 9.75 0.60
CA LEU A 306 -9.16 8.87 0.12
C LEU A 306 -9.22 8.80 -1.42
N SER A 307 -8.84 9.88 -2.09
CA SER A 307 -8.73 9.92 -3.55
C SER A 307 -7.61 9.03 -4.09
N GLU A 308 -6.56 8.78 -3.31
CA GLU A 308 -5.49 7.84 -3.68
C GLU A 308 -5.97 6.40 -3.56
N THR A 309 -6.70 6.06 -2.49
CA THR A 309 -7.36 4.75 -2.32
C THR A 309 -8.29 4.48 -3.49
N LEU A 310 -9.17 5.43 -3.81
CA LEU A 310 -10.13 5.28 -4.90
C LEU A 310 -9.44 5.08 -6.26
N LYS A 311 -8.45 5.92 -6.61
CA LYS A 311 -7.67 5.76 -7.86
C LYS A 311 -6.93 4.43 -7.93
N THR A 312 -6.43 3.94 -6.80
CA THR A 312 -5.77 2.62 -6.73
C THR A 312 -6.76 1.51 -7.05
N HIS A 313 -7.97 1.56 -6.49
CA HIS A 313 -9.05 0.64 -6.80
C HIS A 313 -9.52 0.72 -8.25
N GLU A 314 -9.66 1.91 -8.82
CA GLU A 314 -10.01 2.09 -10.24
C GLU A 314 -8.96 1.43 -11.17
N ILE A 315 -7.66 1.52 -10.83
CA ILE A 315 -6.60 0.80 -11.56
C ILE A 315 -6.73 -0.72 -11.38
N MET A 316 -7.02 -1.19 -10.17
CA MET A 316 -7.20 -2.62 -9.90
C MET A 316 -8.44 -3.18 -10.63
N ASP A 317 -9.53 -2.44 -10.69
CA ASP A 317 -10.73 -2.79 -11.45
C ASP A 317 -10.44 -2.91 -12.95
N GLU A 318 -9.70 -1.94 -13.52
CA GLU A 318 -9.29 -1.99 -14.93
C GLU A 318 -8.40 -3.20 -15.23
N VAL A 319 -7.49 -3.57 -14.30
CA VAL A 319 -6.72 -4.80 -14.43
C VAL A 319 -7.64 -6.01 -14.44
N ARG A 320 -8.53 -6.13 -13.45
CA ARG A 320 -9.44 -7.30 -13.35
C ARG A 320 -10.30 -7.43 -14.60
N ARG A 321 -10.77 -6.30 -15.13
CA ARG A 321 -11.52 -6.23 -16.40
C ARG A 321 -10.71 -6.77 -17.58
N GLN A 322 -9.41 -6.46 -17.67
CA GLN A 322 -8.53 -7.01 -18.72
C GLN A 322 -8.19 -8.49 -18.52
N GLY A 323 -8.02 -8.92 -17.26
CA GLY A 323 -7.62 -10.29 -16.91
C GLY A 323 -8.78 -11.29 -16.76
N GLY A 324 -10.02 -10.82 -16.68
CA GLY A 324 -11.23 -11.65 -16.55
C GLY A 324 -11.54 -12.13 -15.12
N VAL A 325 -10.89 -11.55 -14.09
CA VAL A 325 -11.24 -11.84 -12.69
C VAL A 325 -12.54 -11.15 -12.32
N GLN A 326 -13.47 -11.89 -11.71
CA GLN A 326 -14.76 -11.36 -11.24
C GLN A 326 -15.06 -11.91 -9.85
N TYR A 327 -15.53 -11.04 -8.97
CA TYR A 327 -16.03 -11.38 -7.65
C TYR A 327 -17.55 -11.21 -7.59
N PRO A 328 -18.26 -11.90 -6.67
CA PRO A 328 -19.71 -11.72 -6.50
C PRO A 328 -20.13 -10.25 -6.32
N GLN A 329 -19.28 -9.44 -5.70
CA GLN A 329 -19.47 -8.02 -5.42
C GLN A 329 -19.42 -7.10 -6.66
N ASP A 330 -18.99 -7.62 -7.82
CA ASP A 330 -19.01 -6.86 -9.08
C ASP A 330 -20.40 -6.86 -9.74
N GLN A 331 -21.35 -7.67 -9.24
CA GLN A 331 -22.73 -7.78 -9.76
C GLN A 331 -23.67 -6.74 -9.14
#